data_AF-A0A9W6Y9V8-F1
#
_entry.id   AF-A0A9W6Y9V8-F1
#
_cell.length_a   1.000
_cell.length_b   1.000
_cell.length_c   1.000
_cell.angle_alpha   90.00
_cell.angle_beta   90.00
_cell.angle_gamma   90.00
#
_symmetry.space_group_name_H-M   'P 1'
#
loop_
_entity.id
_entity.type
_entity.pdbx_description
1 polymer ?
#
loop_
_entity_poly.entity_id
_entity_poly.type
_entity_poly.pdbx_seq_one_letter_code
_entity_poly.pdbx_strand_id
1 'polypeptide(L)'
;MFGSKRPDTEGAGGIHRVEYHKERFGSFDSKAANETVRVMLRDQATRGNLTNVVVVLDNAPRHTSVEDVFDEPEFAGAECLRLGPYSPMLNDIENAFSVYKAAVTRYMAANRSNILSVPDGTMISAHRSEFLLHAANMIFPEVVTSALCSKCIHHTFTFVVDAILMKDMKVGK
;
A
#
# COMPACT_ATOMS: atom_id res chain seq x y z
N MET A 1 8.47 14.98 -28.46
CA MET A 1 7.73 14.72 -29.73
C MET A 1 7.64 13.22 -29.90
N PHE A 2 6.57 12.61 -29.39
CA PHE A 2 6.05 11.30 -29.81
C PHE A 2 4.57 11.31 -29.40
N GLY A 3 3.69 11.36 -30.38
CA GLY A 3 2.25 11.29 -30.20
C GLY A 3 1.76 9.89 -30.55
N SER A 4 0.87 9.36 -29.72
CA SER A 4 -0.01 8.26 -30.09
C SER A 4 -1.44 8.72 -29.85
N LYS A 5 -2.25 8.70 -30.92
CA LYS A 5 -3.67 9.02 -30.92
C LYS A 5 -4.42 8.02 -30.04
N ARG A 6 -5.14 8.51 -29.03
CA ARG A 6 -6.23 7.74 -28.42
C ARG A 6 -7.45 7.81 -29.35
N PRO A 7 -8.12 6.69 -29.66
CA PRO A 7 -9.47 6.75 -30.19
C PRO A 7 -10.43 7.09 -29.04
N ASP A 8 -11.35 8.02 -29.33
CA ASP A 8 -12.44 8.40 -28.44
C ASP A 8 -13.41 7.23 -28.26
N THR A 9 -13.58 6.79 -27.01
CA THR A 9 -14.77 6.06 -26.57
C THR A 9 -15.28 6.72 -25.31
N GLU A 10 -16.32 7.54 -25.47
CA GLU A 10 -17.22 7.94 -24.39
C GLU A 10 -17.97 6.72 -23.84
N GLY A 11 -18.19 6.70 -22.52
CA GLY A 11 -19.28 5.93 -21.92
C GLY A 11 -18.92 4.72 -21.06
N ALA A 12 -18.17 4.93 -19.97
CA ALA A 12 -18.41 4.27 -18.67
C ALA A 12 -17.51 4.91 -17.61
N GLY A 13 -18.12 5.56 -16.60
CA GLY A 13 -17.44 6.04 -15.40
C GLY A 13 -16.96 4.88 -14.52
N GLY A 14 -15.93 4.16 -14.99
CA GLY A 14 -15.22 3.14 -14.23
C GLY A 14 -14.23 3.79 -13.28
N ILE A 15 -14.50 3.66 -12.00
CA ILE A 15 -13.75 4.26 -10.90
C ILE A 15 -12.30 3.75 -10.93
N HIS A 16 -11.32 4.66 -10.95
CA HIS A 16 -9.92 4.35 -10.62
C HIS A 16 -9.86 3.70 -9.22
N ARG A 17 -9.77 2.36 -9.12
CA ARG A 17 -9.42 1.66 -7.85
C ARG A 17 -8.61 0.39 -8.11
N VAL A 18 -7.33 0.42 -7.75
CA VAL A 18 -6.54 -0.80 -7.51
C VAL A 18 -6.16 -0.79 -6.05
N GLU A 19 -6.92 -1.47 -5.19
CA GLU A 19 -6.45 -1.75 -3.82
C GLU A 19 -6.90 -3.14 -3.41
N TYR A 20 -5.96 -4.08 -3.49
CA TYR A 20 -5.97 -5.27 -2.66
C TYR A 20 -5.24 -4.93 -1.37
N HIS A 21 -5.91 -5.10 -0.23
CA HIS A 21 -5.27 -5.08 1.08
C HIS A 21 -5.65 -6.34 1.83
N LYS A 22 -4.77 -6.76 2.74
CA LYS A 22 -5.03 -7.89 3.63
C LYS A 22 -4.36 -7.64 4.97
N GLU A 23 -5.12 -7.82 6.02
CA GLU A 23 -4.64 -7.70 7.38
C GLU A 23 -3.98 -9.01 7.81
N ARG A 24 -2.94 -8.87 8.63
CA ARG A 24 -2.30 -10.00 9.30
C ARG A 24 -1.90 -9.59 10.69
N PHE A 25 -2.32 -10.36 11.69
CA PHE A 25 -1.79 -10.25 13.03
C PHE A 25 -0.57 -11.16 13.20
N GLY A 26 0.49 -10.66 13.86
CA GLY A 26 1.72 -11.41 14.10
C GLY A 26 2.84 -11.11 13.11
N SER A 27 3.85 -11.99 13.07
CA SER A 27 5.05 -11.77 12.28
C SER A 27 4.79 -11.78 10.78
N PHE A 28 5.48 -10.89 10.07
CA PHE A 28 5.53 -10.83 8.63
C PHE A 28 6.96 -11.16 8.19
N ASP A 29 7.13 -12.28 7.49
CA ASP A 29 8.41 -12.77 6.97
C ASP A 29 8.43 -12.72 5.44
N SER A 30 9.56 -13.10 4.82
CA SER A 30 9.70 -13.03 3.36
C SER A 30 8.75 -13.98 2.63
N LYS A 31 8.44 -15.15 3.22
CA LYS A 31 7.46 -16.07 2.64
C LYS A 31 6.06 -15.46 2.62
N ALA A 32 5.68 -14.79 3.71
CA ALA A 32 4.42 -14.06 3.81
C ALA A 32 4.35 -12.86 2.85
N ALA A 33 5.47 -12.16 2.63
CA ALA A 33 5.57 -11.10 1.64
C ALA A 33 5.33 -11.62 0.23
N ASN A 34 6.05 -12.67 -0.18
CA ASN A 34 5.88 -13.29 -1.49
C ASN A 34 4.43 -13.77 -1.70
N GLU A 35 3.84 -14.42 -0.70
CA GLU A 35 2.45 -14.87 -0.79
C GLU A 35 1.46 -13.70 -0.88
N THR A 36 1.72 -12.59 -0.19
CA THR A 36 0.88 -11.40 -0.29
C THR A 36 0.90 -10.84 -1.71
N VAL A 37 2.07 -10.79 -2.35
CA VAL A 37 2.21 -10.35 -3.74
C VAL A 37 1.50 -11.30 -4.70
N ARG A 38 1.63 -12.63 -4.52
CA ARG A 38 0.89 -13.60 -5.33
C ARG A 38 -0.62 -13.38 -5.26
N VAL A 39 -1.18 -13.29 -4.06
CA VAL A 39 -2.62 -13.10 -3.90
C VAL A 39 -3.08 -11.76 -4.45
N MET A 40 -2.28 -10.70 -4.26
CA MET A 40 -2.52 -9.39 -4.87
C MET A 40 -2.57 -9.46 -6.39
N LEU A 41 -1.56 -10.08 -7.03
CA LEU A 41 -1.49 -10.21 -8.49
C LEU A 41 -2.62 -11.10 -9.04
N ARG A 42 -2.99 -12.17 -8.33
CA ARG A 42 -4.15 -13.01 -8.68
C ARG A 42 -5.45 -12.20 -8.61
N ASP A 43 -5.65 -11.39 -7.57
CA ASP A 43 -6.79 -10.48 -7.49
C ASP A 43 -6.79 -9.48 -8.65
N GLN A 44 -5.63 -8.91 -9.01
CA GLN A 44 -5.54 -8.02 -10.18
C GLN A 44 -5.83 -8.74 -11.49
N ALA A 45 -5.40 -9.99 -11.66
CA ALA A 45 -5.66 -10.79 -12.84
C ALA A 45 -7.17 -11.08 -13.05
N THR A 46 -7.98 -11.04 -11.98
CA THR A 46 -9.45 -11.13 -12.12
C THR A 46 -10.08 -9.90 -12.78
N ARG A 47 -9.34 -8.77 -12.83
CA ARG A 47 -9.82 -7.46 -13.29
C ARG A 47 -9.28 -7.09 -14.68
N GLY A 48 -8.24 -7.77 -15.16
CA GLY A 48 -7.62 -7.51 -16.46
C GLY A 48 -6.30 -8.24 -16.64
N ASN A 49 -5.67 -8.04 -17.80
CA ASN A 49 -4.31 -8.54 -18.03
C ASN A 49 -3.30 -7.78 -17.16
N LEU A 50 -2.16 -8.43 -16.88
CA LEU A 50 -1.11 -7.88 -16.02
C LEU A 50 -0.05 -7.05 -16.77
N THR A 51 -0.12 -6.92 -18.10
CA THR A 51 0.93 -6.32 -18.95
C THR A 51 1.29 -4.86 -18.61
N ASN A 52 0.42 -4.14 -17.90
CA ASN A 52 0.67 -2.76 -17.46
C ASN A 52 0.65 -2.64 -15.93
N VAL A 53 0.82 -3.75 -15.21
CA VAL A 53 0.86 -3.76 -13.75
C VAL A 53 2.31 -3.71 -13.31
N VAL A 54 2.67 -2.64 -12.60
CA VAL A 54 3.99 -2.47 -12.00
C VAL A 54 3.84 -2.46 -10.48
N VAL A 55 4.57 -3.33 -9.80
CA VAL A 55 4.65 -3.36 -8.35
C VAL A 55 5.96 -2.72 -7.93
N VAL A 56 5.87 -1.67 -7.10
CA VAL A 56 7.02 -0.96 -6.57
C VAL A 56 7.26 -1.36 -5.12
N LEU A 57 8.49 -1.75 -4.80
CA LEU A 57 8.88 -2.22 -3.47
C LEU A 57 9.99 -1.37 -2.88
N ASP A 58 9.97 -1.20 -1.57
CA ASP A 58 11.14 -0.73 -0.82
C ASP A 58 12.19 -1.86 -0.67
N ASN A 59 13.32 -1.52 -0.04
CA ASN A 59 14.43 -2.45 0.14
C ASN A 59 14.40 -3.17 1.50
N ALA A 60 13.22 -3.35 2.11
CA ALA A 60 13.12 -4.04 3.38
C ALA A 60 13.64 -5.50 3.26
N PRO A 61 14.31 -6.07 4.29
CA PRO A 61 14.80 -7.45 4.25
C PRO A 61 13.71 -8.53 4.04
N ARG A 62 12.44 -8.17 4.21
CA ARG A 62 11.30 -9.05 3.92
C ARG A 62 11.04 -9.19 2.42
N HIS A 63 11.52 -8.26 1.61
CA HIS A 63 11.27 -8.22 0.17
C HIS A 63 12.41 -8.83 -0.66
N THR A 64 13.40 -9.48 -0.03
CA THR A 64 14.64 -9.96 -0.69
C THR A 64 14.41 -10.90 -1.87
N SER A 65 13.29 -11.63 -1.89
CA SER A 65 12.97 -12.67 -2.89
C SER A 65 11.62 -12.44 -3.57
N VAL A 66 11.13 -11.20 -3.58
CA VAL A 66 9.80 -10.91 -4.16
C VAL A 66 9.83 -10.99 -5.68
N GLU A 67 10.96 -10.69 -6.31
CA GLU A 67 11.17 -10.81 -7.75
C GLU A 67 10.97 -12.24 -8.25
N ASP A 68 11.31 -13.25 -7.45
CA ASP A 68 11.08 -14.66 -7.78
C ASP A 68 9.59 -14.95 -8.06
N VAL A 69 8.67 -14.16 -7.50
CA VAL A 69 7.24 -14.27 -7.80
C VAL A 69 6.95 -13.88 -9.24
N PHE A 70 7.63 -12.87 -9.78
CA PHE A 70 7.39 -12.35 -11.13
C PHE A 70 7.95 -13.27 -12.23
N ASP A 71 8.81 -14.23 -11.87
CA ASP A 71 9.27 -15.31 -12.76
C ASP A 71 8.22 -16.43 -12.93
N GLU A 72 7.16 -16.46 -12.09
CA GLU A 72 6.11 -17.47 -12.20
C GLU A 72 5.24 -17.22 -13.45
N PRO A 73 4.98 -18.25 -14.29
CA PRO A 73 4.26 -18.08 -15.56
C PRO A 73 2.87 -17.43 -15.44
N GLU A 74 2.19 -17.58 -14.30
CA GLU A 74 0.88 -16.99 -14.06
C GLU A 74 0.92 -15.45 -13.92
N PHE A 75 2.10 -14.87 -13.66
CA PHE A 75 2.30 -13.42 -13.49
C PHE A 75 3.06 -12.78 -14.65
N ALA A 76 3.22 -13.51 -15.76
CA ALA A 76 3.87 -12.99 -16.96
C ALA A 76 3.22 -11.68 -17.43
N GLY A 77 4.04 -10.65 -17.58
CA GLY A 77 3.64 -9.30 -17.98
C GLY A 77 3.52 -8.29 -16.83
N ALA A 78 3.44 -8.73 -15.57
CA ALA A 78 3.64 -7.83 -14.45
C ALA A 78 5.12 -7.49 -14.30
N GLU A 79 5.43 -6.27 -13.85
CA GLU A 79 6.81 -5.84 -13.59
C GLU A 79 7.01 -5.56 -12.09
N CYS A 80 8.21 -5.86 -11.60
CA CYS A 80 8.64 -5.52 -10.25
C CYS A 80 9.76 -4.48 -10.30
N LEU A 81 9.57 -3.36 -9.62
CA LEU A 81 10.59 -2.33 -9.47
C LEU A 81 10.98 -2.14 -8.01
N ARG A 82 12.26 -1.86 -7.77
CA ARG A 82 12.75 -1.43 -6.47
C ARG A 82 12.96 0.06 -6.43
N LEU A 83 12.59 0.67 -5.32
CA LEU A 83 13.00 2.04 -5.00
C LEU A 83 14.52 2.09 -4.80
N GLY A 84 15.12 3.23 -5.13
CA GLY A 84 16.49 3.51 -4.73
C GLY A 84 16.65 3.42 -3.20
N PRO A 85 17.82 3.00 -2.68
CA PRO A 85 18.09 3.03 -1.26
C PRO A 85 17.81 4.43 -0.67
N TYR A 86 17.28 4.48 0.56
CA TYR A 86 17.03 5.73 1.29
C TYR A 86 16.22 6.78 0.51
N SER A 87 15.24 6.33 -0.29
CA SER A 87 14.41 7.22 -1.12
C SER A 87 12.95 7.32 -0.61
N PRO A 88 12.69 7.77 0.64
CA PRO A 88 11.33 7.82 1.18
C PRO A 88 10.43 8.81 0.43
N MET A 89 11.00 9.83 -0.21
CA MET A 89 10.27 10.78 -1.06
C MET A 89 9.63 10.11 -2.29
N LEU A 90 10.17 8.95 -2.67
CA LEU A 90 9.67 8.13 -3.78
C LEU A 90 8.74 6.99 -3.31
N ASN A 91 8.52 6.87 -2.00
CA ASN A 91 7.64 5.85 -1.41
C ASN A 91 6.26 6.45 -1.08
N ASP A 92 5.34 6.39 -2.03
CA ASP A 92 4.00 6.97 -1.92
C ASP A 92 3.15 6.33 -0.80
N ILE A 93 3.40 5.05 -0.49
CA ILE A 93 2.70 4.32 0.58
C ILE A 93 2.88 4.99 1.95
N GLU A 94 4.01 5.68 2.18
CA GLU A 94 4.28 6.37 3.46
C GLU A 94 3.26 7.48 3.71
N ASN A 95 2.85 8.20 2.66
CA ASN A 95 1.85 9.26 2.79
C ASN A 95 0.46 8.70 3.11
N ALA A 96 0.07 7.60 2.45
CA ALA A 96 -1.18 6.92 2.74
C ALA A 96 -1.19 6.36 4.18
N PHE A 97 -0.09 5.73 4.61
CA PHE A 97 0.06 5.22 5.96
C PHE A 97 0.13 6.32 7.01
N SER A 98 0.66 7.50 6.69
CA SER A 98 0.64 8.66 7.60
C SER A 98 -0.79 9.09 7.92
N VAL A 99 -1.66 9.19 6.90
CA VAL A 99 -3.09 9.50 7.07
C VAL A 99 -3.79 8.42 7.90
N TYR A 100 -3.53 7.14 7.59
CA TYR A 100 -4.08 6.02 8.35
C TYR A 100 -3.62 6.03 9.81
N LYS A 101 -2.32 6.17 10.10
CA LYS A 101 -1.77 6.26 11.46
C LYS A 101 -2.38 7.42 12.25
N ALA A 102 -2.61 8.57 11.62
CA ALA A 102 -3.28 9.70 12.25
C ALA A 102 -4.73 9.37 12.62
N ALA A 103 -5.46 8.67 11.76
CA ALA A 103 -6.82 8.23 12.03
C ALA A 103 -6.89 7.20 13.17
N VAL A 104 -6.01 6.19 13.14
CA VAL A 104 -5.87 5.21 14.24
C VAL A 104 -5.55 5.91 15.55
N THR A 105 -4.62 6.88 15.55
CA THR A 105 -4.26 7.63 16.76
C THR A 105 -5.45 8.37 17.35
N ARG A 106 -6.27 9.04 16.52
CA ARG A 106 -7.50 9.70 16.97
C ARG A 106 -8.50 8.70 17.56
N TYR A 107 -8.70 7.57 16.90
CA TYR A 107 -9.57 6.49 17.39
C TYR A 107 -9.10 5.94 18.74
N MET A 108 -7.81 5.66 18.89
CA MET A 108 -7.23 5.15 20.13
C MET A 108 -7.35 6.18 21.26
N ALA A 109 -7.15 7.47 20.97
CA ALA A 109 -7.32 8.53 21.94
C ALA A 109 -8.78 8.63 22.41
N ALA A 110 -9.74 8.57 21.50
CA ALA A 110 -11.17 8.61 21.81
C ALA A 110 -11.65 7.39 22.62
N ASN A 111 -11.06 6.21 22.38
CA ASN A 111 -11.41 4.96 23.06
C ASN A 111 -10.50 4.62 24.25
N ARG A 112 -9.64 5.55 24.69
CA ARG A 112 -8.60 5.28 25.70
C ARG A 112 -9.15 4.66 26.97
N SER A 113 -10.29 5.16 27.49
CA SER A 113 -10.92 4.60 28.68
C SER A 113 -11.31 3.13 28.49
N ASN A 114 -11.93 2.81 27.36
CA ASN A 114 -12.40 1.47 27.04
C ASN A 114 -11.24 0.50 26.82
N ILE A 115 -10.16 0.96 26.18
CA ILE A 115 -8.93 0.18 25.98
C ILE A 115 -8.28 -0.20 27.32
N LEU A 116 -8.35 0.69 28.31
CA LEU A 116 -7.76 0.48 29.63
C LEU A 116 -8.68 -0.29 30.58
N SER A 117 -9.99 -0.21 30.39
CA SER A 117 -10.99 -0.93 31.19
C SER A 117 -11.17 -2.36 30.70
N VAL A 118 -10.22 -3.23 31.03
CA VAL A 118 -10.27 -4.65 30.67
C VAL A 118 -11.31 -5.37 31.54
N PRO A 119 -12.29 -6.09 30.96
CA PRO A 119 -13.27 -6.87 31.72
C PRO A 119 -12.62 -8.00 32.51
N ASP A 120 -13.18 -8.29 33.70
CA ASP A 120 -12.74 -9.42 34.52
C ASP A 120 -12.85 -10.74 33.74
N GLY A 121 -11.85 -11.60 33.90
CA GLY A 121 -11.76 -12.87 33.18
C GLY A 121 -11.28 -12.78 31.72
N THR A 122 -11.00 -11.58 31.20
CA THR A 122 -10.45 -11.40 29.85
C THR A 122 -8.94 -11.17 29.89
N MET A 123 -8.21 -11.79 28.96
CA MET A 123 -6.78 -11.48 28.79
C MET A 123 -6.61 -10.05 28.27
N ILE A 124 -5.73 -9.27 28.93
CA ILE A 124 -5.42 -7.88 28.55
C ILE A 124 -5.05 -7.77 27.06
N SER A 125 -4.24 -8.72 26.56
CA SER A 125 -3.82 -8.76 25.17
C SER A 125 -4.99 -8.96 24.20
N ALA A 126 -5.92 -9.86 24.52
CA ALA A 126 -7.11 -10.12 23.71
C ALA A 126 -7.98 -8.86 23.62
N HIS A 127 -8.35 -8.29 24.77
CA HIS A 127 -9.16 -7.06 24.87
C HIS A 127 -8.55 -5.91 24.06
N ARG A 128 -7.27 -5.63 24.25
CA ARG A 128 -6.61 -4.52 23.54
C ARG A 128 -6.43 -4.80 22.05
N SER A 129 -6.23 -6.06 21.67
CA SER A 129 -6.09 -6.44 20.26
C SER A 129 -7.38 -6.23 19.47
N GLU A 130 -8.55 -6.33 20.09
CA GLU A 130 -9.83 -6.03 19.44
C GLU A 130 -9.91 -4.59 18.94
N PHE A 131 -9.40 -3.62 19.71
CA PHE A 131 -9.35 -2.22 19.27
C PHE A 131 -8.38 -2.01 18.10
N LEU A 132 -7.25 -2.72 18.09
CA LEU A 132 -6.29 -2.67 16.99
C LEU A 132 -6.86 -3.34 15.72
N LEU A 133 -7.56 -4.46 15.88
CA LEU A 133 -8.25 -5.14 14.79
C LEU A 133 -9.38 -4.29 14.23
N HIS A 134 -10.16 -3.63 15.08
CA HIS A 134 -11.17 -2.66 14.63
C HIS A 134 -10.53 -1.53 13.82
N ALA A 135 -9.44 -0.96 14.32
CA ALA A 135 -8.70 0.08 13.61
C ALA A 135 -8.19 -0.41 12.24
N ALA A 136 -7.64 -1.62 12.16
CA ALA A 136 -7.20 -2.21 10.90
C ALA A 136 -8.36 -2.48 9.93
N ASN A 137 -9.45 -3.07 10.40
CA ASN A 137 -10.54 -3.55 9.54
C ASN A 137 -11.50 -2.44 9.10
N MET A 138 -11.74 -1.45 9.96
CA MET A 138 -12.74 -0.41 9.71
C MET A 138 -12.10 0.89 9.24
N ILE A 139 -11.04 1.36 9.90
CA ILE A 139 -10.47 2.67 9.63
C ILE A 139 -9.63 2.65 8.35
N PHE A 140 -8.89 1.55 8.08
CA PHE A 140 -8.05 1.47 6.88
C PHE A 140 -8.84 1.70 5.58
N PRO A 141 -9.89 0.92 5.25
CA PRO A 141 -10.65 1.14 4.02
C PRO A 141 -11.47 2.45 4.02
N GLU A 142 -11.74 3.03 5.18
CA GLU A 142 -12.42 4.32 5.29
C GLU A 142 -11.51 5.48 4.86
N VAL A 143 -10.23 5.45 5.27
CA VAL A 143 -9.29 6.57 5.05
C VAL A 143 -8.35 6.36 3.88
N VAL A 144 -7.92 5.12 3.64
CA VAL A 144 -7.08 4.74 2.50
C VAL A 144 -8.00 4.42 1.33
N THR A 145 -8.37 5.49 0.62
CA THR A 145 -9.22 5.41 -0.56
C THR A 145 -8.38 5.57 -1.81
N SER A 146 -8.87 5.10 -2.95
CA SER A 146 -8.16 5.28 -4.22
C SER A 146 -7.96 6.74 -4.61
N ALA A 147 -8.84 7.64 -4.13
CA ALA A 147 -8.66 9.08 -4.28
C ALA A 147 -7.48 9.61 -3.43
N LEU A 148 -7.28 9.06 -2.22
CA LEU A 148 -6.09 9.36 -1.42
C LEU A 148 -4.83 8.79 -2.08
N CYS A 149 -4.85 7.52 -2.48
CA CYS A 149 -3.69 6.88 -3.11
C CYS A 149 -3.28 7.59 -4.40
N SER A 150 -4.25 8.01 -5.24
CA SER A 150 -3.95 8.85 -6.42
C SER A 150 -3.28 10.19 -6.03
N LYS A 151 -3.69 10.83 -4.94
CA LYS A 151 -3.02 12.05 -4.45
C LYS A 151 -1.60 11.77 -3.95
N CYS A 152 -1.39 10.66 -3.24
CA CYS A 152 -0.07 10.23 -2.76
C CYS A 152 0.89 9.96 -3.93
N ILE A 153 0.42 9.24 -4.95
CA ILE A 153 1.16 8.99 -6.20
C ILE A 153 1.54 10.31 -6.88
N HIS A 154 0.58 11.21 -7.10
CA HIS A 154 0.84 12.51 -7.73
C HIS A 154 1.84 13.36 -6.92
N HIS A 155 1.77 13.31 -5.59
CA HIS A 155 2.74 13.98 -4.74
C HIS A 155 4.15 13.43 -4.96
N THR A 156 4.30 12.10 -4.96
CA THR A 156 5.58 11.43 -5.23
C THR A 156 6.14 11.77 -6.62
N PHE A 157 5.28 11.85 -7.64
CA PHE A 157 5.70 12.23 -9.00
C PHE A 157 6.38 13.61 -9.08
N THR A 158 6.09 14.53 -8.16
CA THR A 158 6.77 15.83 -8.13
C THR A 158 8.28 15.71 -7.84
N PHE A 159 8.70 14.64 -7.15
CA PHE A 159 10.10 14.36 -6.83
C PHE A 159 10.82 13.57 -7.92
N VAL A 160 10.10 12.90 -8.82
CA VAL A 160 10.71 12.10 -9.90
C VAL A 160 11.57 12.96 -10.83
N VAL A 161 11.12 14.18 -11.15
CA VAL A 161 11.90 15.11 -11.98
C VAL A 161 13.21 15.50 -11.29
N ASP A 162 13.15 15.80 -10.00
CA ASP A 162 14.34 16.17 -9.24
C ASP A 162 15.29 14.98 -9.07
N ALA A 163 14.76 13.76 -8.91
CA ALA A 163 15.55 12.53 -8.91
C ALA A 163 16.27 12.29 -10.25
N ILE A 164 15.57 12.44 -11.38
CA ILE A 164 16.16 12.30 -12.73
C ILE A 164 17.28 13.32 -12.95
N LEU A 165 17.09 14.53 -12.44
CA LEU A 165 18.07 15.62 -12.53
C LEU A 165 19.17 15.54 -11.45
N MET A 166 19.19 14.48 -10.64
CA MET A 166 20.16 14.27 -9.56
C MET A 166 20.23 15.45 -8.59
N LYS A 167 19.10 16.14 -8.36
CA LYS A 167 19.01 17.22 -7.40
C LYS A 167 18.86 16.65 -5.99
N ASP A 168 19.38 17.40 -5.02
CA ASP A 168 19.13 17.11 -3.61
C ASP A 168 17.64 17.28 -3.30
N MET A 169 17.03 16.24 -2.71
CA MET A 169 15.61 16.19 -2.36
C MET A 169 15.49 16.16 -0.84
N LYS A 170 14.90 17.20 -0.25
CA LYS A 170 14.72 17.26 1.20
C LYS A 170 13.70 16.22 1.67
N VAL A 171 14.10 15.40 2.65
CA VAL A 171 13.21 14.48 3.34
C VAL A 171 12.47 15.20 4.46
N GLY A 172 11.16 15.33 4.33
CA GLY A 172 10.29 15.92 5.35
C GLY A 172 10.37 17.45 5.48
N LYS A 173 9.33 18.03 6.06
CA LYS A 173 9.35 19.33 6.74
C LYS A 173 9.01 19.10 8.20
#